data_AF-W4UQK4-F1
#
_entry.id   AF-W4UQK4-F1
#
_cell.length_a   1.000
_cell.length_b   1.000
_cell.length_c   1.000
_cell.angle_alpha   90.00
_cell.angle_beta   90.00
_cell.angle_gamma   90.00
#
_symmetry.space_group_name_H-M   'P 1'
#
loop_
_entity.id
_entity.type
_entity.pdbx_description
1 polymer ?
#
loop_
_entity_poly.entity_id
_entity_poly.type
_entity_poly.pdbx_seq_one_letter_code
_entity_poly.pdbx_strand_id
1 'polypeptide(L)'
;MLDKDGSGIRVTGLQPIAFSALHFSPEDLDPGLTRKLQHTIDVIPQKNVFLHVDLKQRGLGGDNSWGMYPHNQYRLLDKKYSFSYLIELIER
;
A
#
# COMPACT_ATOMS: atom_id res chain seq x y z
N MET A 1 12.73 -7.36 3.61
CA MET A 1 13.08 -6.28 4.55
C MET A 1 13.99 -6.85 5.59
N LEU A 2 15.16 -6.25 5.80
CA LEU A 2 16.14 -6.67 6.80
C LEU A 2 16.35 -5.55 7.81
N ASP A 3 16.66 -5.90 9.04
CA ASP A 3 17.20 -5.00 10.04
C ASP A 3 18.71 -4.79 9.83
N LYS A 4 19.34 -4.10 10.77
CA LYS A 4 20.77 -3.78 10.74
C LYS A 4 21.65 -5.01 10.94
N ASP A 5 21.13 -6.04 11.59
CA ASP A 5 21.85 -7.26 11.95
C ASP A 5 21.73 -8.32 10.84
N GLY A 6 20.82 -8.12 9.90
CA GLY A 6 20.60 -8.98 8.73
C GLY A 6 19.40 -9.92 8.87
N SER A 7 18.63 -9.80 9.95
CA SER A 7 17.40 -10.57 10.18
C SER A 7 16.18 -9.82 9.63
N GLY A 8 15.12 -10.52 9.26
CA GLY A 8 13.88 -9.86 8.83
C GLY A 8 12.95 -10.78 8.06
N ILE A 9 12.20 -10.21 7.11
CA ILE A 9 11.19 -10.94 6.35
C ILE A 9 11.45 -10.88 4.84
N ARG A 10 11.23 -12.00 4.16
CA ARG A 10 11.11 -12.08 2.70
C ARG A 10 9.66 -12.28 2.33
N VAL A 11 9.21 -11.53 1.33
CA VAL A 11 7.90 -11.76 0.70
C VAL A 11 8.15 -12.10 -0.76
N THR A 12 7.73 -13.29 -1.16
CA THR A 12 7.83 -13.78 -2.54
C THR A 12 6.43 -13.91 -3.12
N GLY A 13 6.14 -13.17 -4.18
CA GLY A 13 4.88 -13.32 -4.91
C GLY A 13 4.87 -14.58 -5.77
N LEU A 14 3.74 -15.31 -5.81
CA LEU A 14 3.51 -16.36 -6.82
C LEU A 14 3.14 -15.78 -8.20
N GLN A 15 2.89 -14.47 -8.24
CA GLN A 15 2.71 -13.60 -9.39
C GLN A 15 3.37 -12.25 -9.08
N PRO A 16 3.57 -11.35 -10.06
CA PRO A 16 4.04 -10.00 -9.78
C PRO A 16 3.21 -9.33 -8.68
N ILE A 17 3.88 -8.67 -7.75
CA ILE A 17 3.27 -7.98 -6.61
C ILE A 17 3.52 -6.48 -6.68
N ALA A 18 2.59 -5.72 -6.12
CA ALA A 18 2.84 -4.35 -5.71
C ALA A 18 3.09 -4.32 -4.20
N PHE A 19 3.93 -3.40 -3.72
CA PHE A 19 4.14 -3.23 -2.30
C PHE A 19 4.45 -1.77 -1.94
N SER A 20 4.20 -1.42 -0.69
CA SER A 20 4.69 -0.19 -0.06
C SER A 20 5.18 -0.50 1.35
N ALA A 21 6.19 0.23 1.81
CA ALA A 21 6.74 0.08 3.16
C ALA A 21 6.99 1.47 3.74
N LEU A 22 6.08 1.93 4.59
CA LEU A 22 6.06 3.31 5.09
C LEU A 22 6.09 3.37 6.61
N HIS A 23 6.59 4.47 7.16
CA HIS A 23 6.47 4.79 8.58
C HIS A 23 5.13 5.46 8.93
N PHE A 24 4.11 5.26 8.10
CA PHE A 24 2.78 5.85 8.25
C PHE A 24 1.75 4.76 8.02
N SER A 25 0.73 4.70 8.88
CA SER A 25 -0.45 3.90 8.58
C SER A 25 -1.31 4.60 7.53
N PRO A 26 -2.22 3.89 6.84
CA PRO A 26 -3.18 4.53 5.94
C PRO A 26 -3.98 5.64 6.61
N GLU A 27 -4.33 5.48 7.89
CA GLU A 27 -5.11 6.44 8.68
C GLU A 27 -4.32 7.70 9.06
N ASP A 28 -2.98 7.62 9.11
CA ASP A 28 -2.13 8.80 9.30
C ASP A 28 -2.22 9.73 8.08
N LEU A 29 -2.35 9.16 6.88
CA LEU A 29 -2.39 9.85 5.60
C LEU A 29 -3.80 10.19 5.12
N ASP A 30 -4.82 9.48 5.62
CA ASP A 30 -6.23 9.72 5.34
C ASP A 30 -7.03 9.77 6.66
N PRO A 31 -7.32 10.97 7.19
CA PRO A 31 -8.10 11.15 8.41
C PRO A 31 -9.60 10.91 8.21
N GLY A 32 -9.99 10.40 7.03
CA GLY A 32 -11.35 10.12 6.64
C GLY A 32 -12.22 11.37 6.62
N LEU A 33 -13.45 11.23 7.10
CA LEU A 33 -14.47 12.29 7.01
C LEU A 33 -14.22 13.49 7.94
N THR A 34 -13.27 13.39 8.86
CA THR A 34 -13.02 14.45 9.85
C THR A 34 -12.39 15.70 9.25
N ARG A 35 -12.02 15.69 7.95
CA ARG A 35 -11.46 16.83 7.20
C ARG A 35 -10.43 17.62 8.00
N LYS A 36 -9.52 16.89 8.67
CA LYS A 36 -8.34 17.51 9.27
C LYS A 36 -7.55 18.13 8.13
N LEU A 37 -7.31 19.44 8.19
CA LEU A 37 -6.49 20.17 7.22
C LEU A 37 -5.01 19.76 7.40
N GLN A 38 -4.70 18.53 6.99
CA GLN A 38 -3.38 17.96 7.16
C GLN A 38 -2.40 18.60 6.17
N HIS A 39 -1.33 19.14 6.74
CA HIS A 39 -0.12 19.51 6.05
C HIS A 39 0.94 18.44 6.29
N THR A 40 2.02 18.46 5.51
CA THR A 40 3.11 17.50 5.67
C THR A 40 3.72 17.48 7.09
N ILE A 41 3.67 18.61 7.80
CA ILE A 41 4.16 18.72 9.19
C ILE A 41 3.25 18.01 10.21
N ASP A 42 1.99 17.76 9.87
CA ASP A 42 1.01 17.14 10.76
C ASP A 42 1.11 15.60 10.73
N VAL A 43 1.83 15.06 9.74
CA VAL A 43 2.02 13.63 9.53
C VAL A 43 3.34 13.20 10.19
N ILE A 44 3.24 12.66 11.41
CA ILE A 44 4.39 12.29 12.23
C ILE A 44 4.78 10.82 11.96
N PRO A 45 6.02 10.52 11.52
CA PRO A 45 6.45 9.14 11.29
C PRO A 45 6.40 8.29 12.56
N GLN A 46 5.88 7.07 12.42
CA GLN A 46 5.86 6.08 13.49
C GLN A 46 7.16 5.29 13.55
N LYS A 47 7.44 4.67 14.72
CA LYS A 47 8.56 3.72 14.87
C LYS A 47 8.36 2.45 14.04
N ASN A 48 7.10 2.05 13.83
CA ASN A 48 6.74 0.86 13.07
C ASN A 48 6.88 1.12 11.56
N VAL A 49 7.05 0.04 10.79
CA VAL A 49 6.92 0.06 9.33
C VAL A 49 5.65 -0.69 8.95
N PHE A 50 4.78 -0.04 8.17
CA PHE A 50 3.57 -0.61 7.61
C PHE A 50 3.90 -1.12 6.21
N LEU A 51 3.92 -2.45 6.06
CA LEU A 51 4.15 -3.13 4.79
C LEU A 51 2.80 -3.53 4.18
N HIS A 52 2.50 -3.00 2.99
CA HIS A 52 1.39 -3.45 2.15
C HIS A 52 1.92 -4.36 1.06
N VAL A 53 1.26 -5.49 0.82
CA VAL A 53 1.59 -6.44 -0.24
C VAL A 53 0.30 -6.72 -0.99
N ASP A 54 0.19 -6.18 -2.20
CA ASP A 54 -1.08 -6.09 -2.90
C ASP A 54 -1.06 -6.87 -4.22
N LEU A 55 -2.18 -7.52 -4.54
CA LEU A 55 -2.42 -8.12 -5.86
C LEU A 55 -2.47 -7.04 -6.93
N LYS A 56 -3.32 -6.03 -6.71
CA LYS A 56 -3.58 -4.90 -7.60
C LYS A 56 -4.08 -3.71 -6.80
N GLN A 57 -3.78 -2.51 -7.28
CA GLN A 57 -4.40 -1.26 -6.84
C GLN A 57 -5.19 -0.65 -8.01
N ARG A 58 -6.35 -0.05 -7.72
CA ARG A 58 -7.11 0.68 -8.74
C ARG A 58 -6.26 1.86 -9.26
N GLY A 59 -6.33 2.14 -10.56
CA GLY A 59 -5.72 3.34 -11.14
C GLY A 59 -6.21 4.64 -10.50
N LEU A 60 -5.40 5.69 -10.62
CA LEU A 60 -5.71 7.02 -10.09
C LEU A 60 -6.81 7.73 -10.89
N GLY A 61 -6.79 7.63 -12.22
CA GLY A 61 -7.63 8.44 -13.11
C GLY A 61 -7.04 9.83 -13.30
N GLY A 62 -7.89 10.87 -13.36
CA GLY A 62 -7.44 12.26 -13.44
C GLY A 62 -7.70 12.98 -14.77
N ASP A 63 -8.42 12.37 -15.71
CA ASP A 63 -8.93 13.04 -16.91
C ASP A 63 -9.69 14.33 -16.56
N ASN A 64 -10.42 14.30 -15.44
CA ASN A 64 -10.79 15.48 -14.68
C ASN A 64 -10.82 15.21 -13.18
N SER A 65 -10.88 16.28 -12.38
CA SER A 65 -10.89 16.20 -10.91
C SER A 65 -12.28 16.36 -10.30
N TRP A 66 -13.35 16.16 -11.10
CA TRP A 66 -14.74 16.42 -10.69
C TRP A 66 -15.72 15.31 -11.12
N GLY A 67 -15.23 14.07 -11.24
CA GLY A 67 -16.11 12.89 -11.26
C GLY A 67 -15.76 11.83 -12.28
N MET A 68 -14.77 12.04 -13.17
CA MET A 68 -14.38 10.99 -14.10
C MET A 68 -13.55 9.92 -13.40
N TYR A 69 -14.00 8.66 -13.54
CA TYR A 69 -13.28 7.50 -13.02
C TYR A 69 -12.04 7.17 -13.86
N PRO A 70 -11.09 6.39 -13.32
CA PRO A 70 -10.05 5.77 -14.14
C PRO A 70 -10.66 4.96 -15.30
N HIS A 71 -9.98 4.91 -16.44
CA HIS A 71 -10.41 4.10 -17.59
C HIS A 71 -10.62 2.64 -17.19
N ASN A 72 -11.56 1.95 -17.85
CA ASN A 72 -12.03 0.61 -17.46
C ASN A 72 -10.91 -0.41 -17.22
N GLN A 73 -9.88 -0.39 -18.06
CA GLN A 73 -8.73 -1.30 -17.98
C GLN A 73 -7.87 -1.15 -16.72
N TYR A 74 -8.00 -0.02 -16.00
CA TYR A 74 -7.30 0.25 -14.75
C TYR A 74 -8.22 0.16 -13.52
N ARG A 75 -9.44 -0.38 -13.69
CA ARG A 75 -10.41 -0.60 -12.61
C ARG A 75 -10.46 -2.07 -12.21
N LEU A 76 -10.76 -2.33 -10.94
CA LEU A 76 -10.91 -3.67 -10.39
C LEU A 76 -12.40 -4.06 -10.40
N LEU A 77 -12.90 -4.54 -11.54
CA LEU A 77 -14.33 -4.84 -11.76
C LEU A 77 -14.67 -6.34 -11.78
N ASP A 78 -13.68 -7.23 -11.70
CA ASP A 78 -13.91 -8.68 -11.70
C ASP A 78 -14.69 -9.12 -10.47
N LYS A 79 -15.52 -10.17 -10.63
CA LYS A 79 -16.35 -10.72 -9.55
C LYS A 79 -15.56 -11.44 -8.48
N LYS A 80 -14.38 -11.97 -8.81
CA LYS A 80 -13.52 -12.74 -7.92
C LYS A 80 -12.06 -12.45 -8.26
N TYR A 81 -11.25 -12.35 -7.22
CA TYR A 81 -9.80 -12.26 -7.30
C TYR A 81 -9.19 -13.37 -6.45
N SER A 82 -8.01 -13.84 -6.85
CA SER A 82 -7.21 -14.76 -6.06
C SER A 82 -5.80 -14.19 -5.98
N PHE A 83 -5.24 -14.24 -4.79
CA PHE A 83 -3.94 -13.65 -4.49
C PHE A 83 -3.18 -14.57 -3.55
N SER A 84 -1.91 -14.78 -3.82
CA SER A 84 -1.06 -15.62 -2.99
C SER A 84 0.38 -15.12 -3.01
N TYR A 85 1.02 -15.19 -1.85
CA TYR A 85 2.43 -14.91 -1.66
C TYR A 85 2.94 -15.80 -0.55
N LEU A 86 4.26 -15.95 -0.50
CA LEU A 86 4.97 -16.64 0.57
C LEU A 86 5.65 -15.59 1.44
N ILE A 87 5.59 -15.81 2.76
CA ILE A 87 6.33 -15.01 3.74
C ILE A 87 7.26 -15.93 4.51
N GLU A 88 8.53 -15.53 4.57
CA GLU A 88 9.60 -16.31 5.19
C GLU A 88 10.37 -15.42 6.16
N LEU A 89 10.69 -15.96 7.34
CA LEU A 89 11.63 -15.33 8.24
C LEU A 89 13.04 -15.55 7.68
N ILE A 90 13.82 -14.49 7.59
CA ILE A 90 15.26 -14.55 7.33
C ILE A 90 15.95 -14.32 8.68
N GLU A 91 16.76 -15.29 9.08
CA GLU A 91 17.71 -15.14 10.17
C GLU A 91 19.12 -15.21 9.60
N ARG A 92 20.08 -14.63 10.31
CA ARG A 92 21.49 -14.63 9.92
C ARG A 92 22.17 -15.96 10.20
#